data_AF-A0A9P5U5V2-F1
#
_entry.id   AF-A0A9P5U5V2-F1
#
_cell.length_a   1.000
_cell.length_b   1.000
_cell.length_c   1.000
_cell.angle_alpha   90.00
_cell.angle_beta   90.00
_cell.angle_gamma   90.00
#
_symmetry.space_group_name_H-M   'P 1'
#
loop_
_entity.id
_entity.type
_entity.pdbx_description
1 polymer ?
#
loop_
_entity_poly.entity_id
_entity_poly.type
_entity_poly.pdbx_seq_one_letter_code
_entity_poly.pdbx_strand_id
1 'polypeptide(L)'
;MHVQLIAAVLGLVATGCDIALTRREEVLYMWRKPLRITFVRCLFVFTRYLPVAIHIIDVIFVSMWMDGTEQVPAEVYCMRITIFRYFACYSMMMLLELALMLRVFALYERSRAIGVFLLFLLISRIAGAVYSMQRAVQFGKITFIGHCLPAFTFNHAMNPILVLIYGELAIQLLILALVMKRTIWDLRQYSHSLFSVLNRDGLIVFGAMGVAMIAIGVGTVKKGDGNAFIFPLFISFVSAAGCHTILNLQKLGSDANLSEQKKDLELTTFDVMDLTAWDERTFQAVDYLPDSLEDGIVTMHKLSCSSTDASQCT
;
A
#
# COMPACT_ATOMS: atom_id res chain seq x y z
N MET A 1 17.70 24.24 -5.98
CA MET A 1 16.38 23.96 -6.62
C MET A 1 16.44 22.75 -7.55
N HIS A 2 17.38 22.68 -8.51
CA HIS A 2 17.56 21.50 -9.39
C HIS A 2 17.63 20.16 -8.63
N VAL A 3 18.27 20.12 -7.46
CA VAL A 3 18.37 18.92 -6.61
C VAL A 3 16.99 18.37 -6.20
N GLN A 4 16.03 19.24 -5.85
CA GLN A 4 14.68 18.81 -5.45
C GLN A 4 13.90 18.24 -6.64
N LEU A 5 14.01 18.86 -7.81
CA LEU A 5 13.39 18.35 -9.04
C LEU A 5 13.97 16.99 -9.42
N ILE A 6 15.29 16.85 -9.38
CA ILE A 6 15.97 15.57 -9.63
C ILE A 6 15.49 14.50 -8.65
N ALA A 7 15.38 14.84 -7.36
CA ALA A 7 14.90 13.92 -6.34
C ALA A 7 13.44 13.49 -6.56
N ALA A 8 12.55 14.41 -6.92
CA ALA A 8 11.15 14.12 -7.21
C ALA A 8 10.99 13.23 -8.46
N VAL A 9 11.72 13.55 -9.54
CA VAL A 9 11.77 12.74 -10.76
C VAL A 9 12.32 11.35 -10.46
N LEU A 10 13.38 11.25 -9.66
CA LEU A 10 13.94 9.96 -9.25
C LEU A 10 12.92 9.12 -8.47
N GLY A 11 12.15 9.72 -7.56
CA GLY A 11 11.06 9.05 -6.85
C GLY A 11 9.95 8.55 -7.79
N LEU A 12 9.56 9.38 -8.77
CA LEU A 12 8.59 9.01 -9.79
C LEU A 12 9.08 7.85 -10.67
N VAL A 13 10.35 7.89 -11.10
CA VAL A 13 10.96 6.82 -11.88
C VAL A 13 11.06 5.54 -11.04
N ALA A 14 11.50 5.63 -9.78
CA ALA A 14 11.60 4.47 -8.89
C ALA A 14 10.24 3.80 -8.67
N THR A 15 9.19 4.58 -8.37
CA THR A 15 7.82 4.06 -8.26
C THR A 15 7.30 3.51 -9.58
N GLY A 16 7.56 4.18 -10.71
CA GLY A 16 7.18 3.69 -12.03
C GLY A 16 7.86 2.37 -12.42
N CYS A 17 9.13 2.21 -12.10
CA CYS A 17 9.89 0.97 -12.32
C CYS A 17 9.35 -0.18 -11.46
N ASP A 18 9.11 0.07 -10.16
CA ASP A 18 8.42 -0.88 -9.28
C ASP A 18 7.04 -1.25 -9.85
N ILE A 19 6.36 -0.28 -10.47
CA ILE A 19 5.09 -0.52 -11.15
C ILE A 19 5.20 -1.48 -12.32
N ALA A 20 6.15 -1.21 -13.21
CA ALA A 20 6.39 -2.03 -14.38
C ALA A 20 6.78 -3.47 -14.01
N LEU A 21 7.62 -3.65 -12.99
CA LEU A 21 8.14 -4.95 -12.59
C LEU A 21 7.07 -5.87 -12.01
N THR A 22 6.18 -5.36 -11.14
CA THR A 22 5.18 -6.22 -10.50
C THR A 22 3.87 -6.32 -11.29
N ARG A 23 3.69 -5.54 -12.37
CA ARG A 23 2.45 -5.50 -13.19
C ARG A 23 1.91 -6.89 -13.58
N ARG A 24 2.79 -7.83 -13.93
CA ARG A 24 2.38 -9.19 -14.35
C ARG A 24 1.68 -9.94 -13.22
N GLU A 25 2.22 -9.84 -12.01
CA GLU A 25 1.65 -10.47 -10.82
C GLU A 25 0.34 -9.78 -10.42
N GLU A 26 0.28 -8.45 -10.53
CA GLU A 26 -0.93 -7.69 -10.21
C GLU A 26 -2.12 -8.10 -11.10
N VAL A 27 -1.90 -8.21 -12.41
CA VAL A 27 -2.96 -8.65 -13.34
C VAL A 27 -3.47 -10.04 -12.97
N LEU A 28 -2.56 -10.94 -12.59
CA LEU A 28 -2.90 -12.32 -12.24
C LEU A 28 -3.69 -12.41 -10.93
N TYR A 29 -3.22 -11.76 -9.86
CA TYR A 29 -3.79 -11.92 -8.52
C TYR A 29 -4.93 -10.94 -8.23
N MET A 30 -4.85 -9.70 -8.72
CA MET A 30 -5.80 -8.65 -8.38
C MET A 30 -6.92 -8.48 -9.38
N TRP A 31 -6.58 -8.41 -10.66
CA TRP A 31 -7.52 -7.98 -11.71
C TRP A 31 -8.33 -9.13 -12.32
N ARG A 32 -7.84 -10.38 -12.25
CA ARG A 32 -8.54 -11.54 -12.85
C ARG A 32 -9.82 -11.95 -12.11
N LYS A 33 -9.94 -11.64 -10.82
CA LYS A 33 -11.12 -12.00 -10.01
C LYS A 33 -12.19 -10.89 -10.11
N PRO A 34 -13.49 -11.23 -10.22
CA PRO A 34 -14.57 -10.25 -10.39
C PRO A 34 -14.54 -9.15 -9.31
N LEU A 35 -15.02 -7.95 -9.67
CA LEU A 35 -14.88 -6.67 -8.96
C LEU A 35 -15.59 -6.58 -7.60
N ARG A 36 -15.34 -7.53 -6.69
CA ARG A 36 -15.69 -7.38 -5.27
C ARG A 36 -14.72 -6.40 -4.61
N ILE A 37 -15.21 -5.22 -4.25
CA ILE A 37 -14.44 -4.21 -3.53
C ILE A 37 -14.22 -4.72 -2.10
N THR A 38 -13.01 -5.22 -1.83
CA THR A 38 -12.60 -5.64 -0.49
C THR A 38 -11.66 -4.60 0.10
N PHE A 39 -11.63 -4.49 1.43
CA PHE A 39 -10.73 -3.55 2.12
C PHE A 39 -9.26 -3.72 1.72
N VAL A 40 -8.80 -4.96 1.55
CA VAL A 40 -7.44 -5.29 1.08
C VAL A 40 -7.18 -4.78 -0.34
N ARG A 41 -8.18 -4.85 -1.23
CA ARG A 41 -8.07 -4.31 -2.59
C ARG A 41 -8.00 -2.79 -2.58
N CYS A 42 -8.82 -2.12 -1.77
CA CYS A 42 -8.71 -0.68 -1.61
C CYS A 42 -7.32 -0.29 -1.10
N LEU A 43 -6.85 -0.97 -0.04
CA LEU A 43 -5.53 -0.70 0.55
C LEU A 43 -4.42 -0.85 -0.48
N PHE A 44 -4.46 -1.91 -1.29
CA PHE A 44 -3.52 -2.14 -2.37
C PHE A 44 -3.52 -1.02 -3.42
N VAL A 45 -4.71 -0.63 -3.90
CA VAL A 45 -4.86 0.46 -4.87
C VAL A 45 -4.30 1.76 -4.28
N PHE A 46 -4.61 2.08 -3.02
CA PHE A 46 -4.06 3.25 -2.36
C PHE A 46 -2.54 3.18 -2.19
N THR A 47 -1.98 2.07 -1.69
CA THR A 47 -0.52 1.93 -1.52
C THR A 47 0.24 2.05 -2.83
N ARG A 48 -0.40 1.72 -3.96
CA ARG A 48 0.22 1.69 -5.28
C ARG A 48 0.11 2.99 -6.06
N TYR A 49 -1.10 3.54 -6.14
CA TYR A 49 -1.38 4.70 -7.00
C TYR A 49 -1.24 6.04 -6.27
N LEU A 50 -1.41 6.07 -4.94
CA LEU A 50 -1.24 7.29 -4.15
C LEU A 50 0.20 7.85 -4.22
N PRO A 51 1.28 7.04 -4.13
CA PRO A 51 2.66 7.51 -4.31
C PRO A 51 2.91 8.21 -5.63
N VAL A 52 2.37 7.65 -6.72
CA VAL A 52 2.51 8.22 -8.07
C VAL A 52 1.83 9.59 -8.12
N ALA A 53 0.61 9.69 -7.59
CA ALA A 53 -0.09 10.96 -7.47
C ALA A 53 0.70 11.97 -6.62
N ILE A 54 1.25 11.54 -5.48
CA ILE A 54 2.08 12.37 -4.60
C ILE A 54 3.30 12.92 -5.34
N HIS A 55 4.02 12.07 -6.08
CA HIS A 55 5.21 12.47 -6.84
C HIS A 55 4.86 13.42 -7.98
N ILE A 56 3.77 13.17 -8.72
CA ILE A 56 3.31 14.08 -9.78
C ILE A 56 2.99 15.45 -9.20
N ILE A 57 2.25 15.50 -8.08
CA ILE A 57 1.90 16.74 -7.40
C ILE A 57 3.16 17.46 -6.88
N ASP A 58 4.13 16.73 -6.32
CA ASP A 58 5.41 17.31 -5.86
C ASP A 58 6.20 17.91 -7.04
N VAL A 59 6.26 17.22 -8.19
CA VAL A 59 6.89 17.76 -9.41
C VAL A 59 6.18 19.02 -9.88
N ILE A 60 4.84 19.04 -9.91
CA ILE A 60 4.06 20.23 -10.28
C ILE A 60 4.38 21.40 -9.33
N PHE A 61 4.40 21.17 -8.02
CA PHE A 61 4.78 22.20 -7.06
C PHE A 61 6.25 22.66 -7.24
N VAL A 62 7.20 21.76 -7.50
CA VAL A 62 8.58 22.20 -7.73
C VAL A 62 8.72 22.98 -9.04
N SER A 63 8.00 22.59 -10.10
CA SER A 63 8.00 23.30 -11.39
C SER A 63 7.35 24.67 -11.30
N MET A 64 6.16 24.78 -10.70
CA MET A 64 5.48 26.07 -10.50
C MET A 64 6.31 27.06 -9.71
N TRP A 65 7.15 26.57 -8.79
CA TRP A 65 8.10 27.41 -8.05
C TRP A 65 9.25 27.91 -8.93
N MET A 66 9.74 27.08 -9.84
CA MET A 66 10.84 27.43 -10.77
C MET A 66 10.41 28.47 -11.80
N ASP A 67 9.17 28.38 -12.27
CA ASP A 67 8.60 29.31 -13.27
C ASP A 67 8.13 30.63 -12.62
N GLY A 68 8.16 30.70 -11.29
CA GLY A 68 7.53 31.73 -10.47
C GLY A 68 8.11 33.12 -10.63
N THR A 69 7.44 33.92 -11.48
CA THR A 69 7.36 35.38 -11.47
C THR A 69 7.31 35.97 -10.05
N GLU A 70 8.14 36.98 -9.79
CA GLU A 70 8.50 37.63 -8.51
C GLU A 70 7.39 38.06 -7.52
N GLN A 71 6.11 37.81 -7.76
CA GLN A 71 5.02 38.45 -7.02
C GLN A 71 4.47 37.70 -5.79
N VAL A 72 4.68 36.38 -5.63
CA VAL A 72 4.12 35.64 -4.48
C VAL A 72 5.15 35.53 -3.34
N PRO A 73 4.79 35.85 -2.07
CA PRO A 73 5.67 35.67 -0.94
C PRO A 73 6.14 34.21 -0.81
N ALA A 74 7.46 34.02 -0.84
CA ALA A 74 8.13 32.73 -0.75
C ALA A 74 7.61 31.85 0.42
N GLU A 75 7.32 32.47 1.55
CA GLU A 75 6.93 31.80 2.80
C GLU A 75 5.61 31.02 2.68
N VAL A 76 4.59 31.61 2.05
CA VAL A 76 3.28 30.97 1.90
C VAL A 76 3.37 29.73 1.03
N TYR A 77 4.18 29.79 -0.02
CA TYR A 77 4.41 28.67 -0.91
C TYR A 77 5.17 27.54 -0.21
N CYS A 78 6.27 27.88 0.46
CA CYS A 78 7.07 26.93 1.22
C CYS A 78 6.26 26.24 2.32
N MET A 79 5.34 26.96 2.96
CA MET A 79 4.43 26.40 3.95
C MET A 79 3.49 25.37 3.33
N ARG A 80 2.86 25.68 2.18
CA ARG A 80 1.95 24.76 1.48
C ARG A 80 2.65 23.47 1.04
N ILE A 81 3.81 23.57 0.40
CA ILE A 81 4.56 22.37 -0.04
C ILE A 81 5.02 21.53 1.16
N THR A 82 5.42 22.16 2.26
CA THR A 82 5.81 21.46 3.48
C THR A 82 4.63 20.71 4.09
N ILE A 83 3.47 21.37 4.20
CA ILE A 83 2.23 20.75 4.70
C ILE A 83 1.84 19.57 3.82
N PHE A 84 1.87 19.74 2.49
CA PHE A 84 1.56 18.67 1.54
C PHE A 84 2.49 17.46 1.74
N ARG A 85 3.81 17.67 1.79
CA ARG A 85 4.79 16.60 2.01
C ARG A 85 4.58 15.88 3.34
N TYR A 86 4.25 16.63 4.40
CA TYR A 86 3.94 16.04 5.70
C TYR A 86 2.70 15.14 5.64
N PHE A 87 1.59 15.62 5.08
CA PHE A 87 0.38 14.82 4.90
C PHE A 87 0.60 13.61 3.99
N ALA A 88 1.35 13.77 2.90
CA ALA A 88 1.69 12.70 1.98
C ALA A 88 2.47 11.59 2.69
N CYS A 89 3.53 11.95 3.41
CA CYS A 89 4.33 11.03 4.22
C CYS A 89 3.49 10.30 5.27
N TYR A 90 2.68 11.05 6.02
CA TYR A 90 1.81 10.49 7.05
C TYR A 90 0.78 9.52 6.48
N SER A 91 0.16 9.85 5.35
CA SER A 91 -0.82 8.99 4.68
C SER A 91 -0.20 7.67 4.21
N MET A 92 0.99 7.72 3.61
CA MET A 92 1.68 6.52 3.14
C MET A 92 2.10 5.61 4.31
N MET A 93 2.59 6.20 5.40
CA MET A 93 2.90 5.46 6.62
C MET A 93 1.67 4.81 7.24
N MET A 94 0.55 5.53 7.28
CA MET A 94 -0.72 5.01 7.77
C MET A 94 -1.20 3.82 6.92
N LEU A 95 -1.09 3.88 5.59
CA LEU A 95 -1.45 2.76 4.72
C LEU A 95 -0.57 1.52 4.96
N LEU A 96 0.74 1.70 5.10
CA LEU A 96 1.66 0.60 5.37
C LEU A 96 1.39 -0.04 6.74
N GLU A 97 1.12 0.76 7.76
CA GLU A 97 0.76 0.24 9.07
C GLU A 97 -0.58 -0.45 9.10
N LEU A 98 -1.58 0.04 8.37
CA LEU A 98 -2.84 -0.69 8.18
C LEU A 98 -2.58 -2.06 7.54
N ALA A 99 -1.70 -2.15 6.54
CA ALA A 99 -1.35 -3.42 5.92
C ALA A 99 -0.69 -4.40 6.92
N LEU A 100 0.20 -3.88 7.77
CA LEU A 100 0.83 -4.67 8.83
C LEU A 100 -0.19 -5.09 9.91
N MET A 101 -1.06 -4.19 10.36
CA MET A 101 -2.12 -4.49 11.34
C MET A 101 -3.10 -5.55 10.81
N LEU A 102 -3.51 -5.47 9.55
CA LEU A 102 -4.34 -6.49 8.91
C LEU A 102 -3.67 -7.87 8.93
N ARG A 103 -2.37 -7.90 8.65
CA ARG A 103 -1.59 -9.14 8.71
C ARG A 103 -1.54 -9.71 10.13
N VAL A 104 -1.32 -8.87 11.14
CA VAL A 104 -1.38 -9.31 12.55
C VAL A 104 -2.76 -9.86 12.87
N PHE A 105 -3.81 -9.17 12.46
CA PHE A 105 -5.19 -9.58 12.70
C PHE A 105 -5.54 -10.93 12.05
N ALA A 106 -5.05 -11.17 10.82
CA ALA A 106 -5.19 -12.45 10.14
C ALA A 106 -4.42 -13.58 10.85
N LEU A 107 -3.21 -13.29 11.34
CA LEU A 107 -2.36 -14.26 12.04
C LEU A 107 -2.97 -14.73 13.38
N TYR A 108 -3.74 -13.87 14.03
CA TYR A 108 -4.41 -14.16 15.29
C TYR A 108 -5.83 -14.72 15.11
N GLU A 109 -6.08 -15.44 14.01
CA GLU A 109 -7.35 -16.12 13.73
C GLU A 109 -8.57 -15.20 13.91
N ARG A 110 -8.42 -13.91 13.56
CA ARG A 110 -9.49 -12.91 13.65
C ARG A 110 -10.01 -12.68 15.09
N SER A 111 -9.19 -12.91 16.11
CA SER A 111 -9.57 -12.64 17.50
C SER A 111 -9.99 -11.17 17.69
N ARG A 112 -11.24 -10.96 18.11
CA ARG A 112 -11.83 -9.61 18.29
C ARG A 112 -11.05 -8.77 19.30
N ALA A 113 -10.52 -9.39 20.35
CA ALA A 113 -9.73 -8.69 21.38
C ALA A 113 -8.49 -8.01 20.78
N ILE A 114 -7.79 -8.73 19.89
CA ILE A 114 -6.58 -8.22 19.22
C ILE A 114 -6.97 -7.16 18.19
N GLY A 115 -8.08 -7.36 17.47
CA GLY A 115 -8.62 -6.33 16.57
C GLY A 115 -8.92 -5.01 17.29
N VAL A 116 -9.57 -5.06 18.45
CA VAL A 116 -9.86 -3.87 19.28
C VAL A 116 -8.57 -3.22 19.77
N PHE A 117 -7.60 -4.02 20.21
CA PHE A 117 -6.29 -3.52 20.62
C PHE A 117 -5.54 -2.80 19.48
N LEU A 118 -5.51 -3.39 18.28
CA LEU A 118 -4.90 -2.75 17.10
C LEU A 118 -5.62 -1.47 16.70
N LEU A 119 -6.95 -1.45 16.78
CA LEU A 119 -7.74 -0.24 16.53
C LEU A 119 -7.41 0.87 17.55
N PHE A 120 -7.25 0.52 18.82
CA PHE A 120 -6.84 1.47 19.85
C PHE A 120 -5.44 2.07 19.54
N LEU A 121 -4.50 1.25 19.08
CA LEU A 121 -3.18 1.74 18.62
C LEU A 121 -3.29 2.68 17.42
N LEU A 122 -4.18 2.39 16.46
CA LEU A 122 -4.42 3.28 15.33
C LEU A 122 -5.02 4.62 15.77
N ILE A 123 -5.99 4.61 16.69
CA ILE A 123 -6.60 5.83 17.22
C ILE A 123 -5.57 6.63 18.02
N SER A 124 -4.77 5.99 18.87
CA SER A 124 -3.75 6.68 19.67
C SER A 124 -2.67 7.31 18.79
N ARG A 125 -2.29 6.65 17.69
CA ARG A 125 -1.42 7.22 16.63
C ARG A 125 -1.99 8.49 16.03
N ILE A 126 -3.25 8.45 15.57
CA ILE A 126 -3.90 9.60 14.94
C ILE A 126 -4.03 10.74 15.95
N ALA A 127 -4.47 10.45 17.18
CA ALA A 127 -4.57 11.43 18.25
C ALA A 127 -3.19 12.05 18.58
N GLY A 128 -2.14 11.24 18.64
CA GLY A 128 -0.76 11.69 18.87
C GLY A 128 -0.24 12.59 17.75
N ALA A 129 -0.53 12.27 16.49
CA ALA A 129 -0.15 13.08 15.33
C ALA A 129 -0.91 14.42 15.28
N VAL A 130 -2.21 14.43 15.58
CA VAL A 130 -3.01 15.67 15.64
C VAL A 130 -2.52 16.54 16.79
N TYR A 131 -2.30 15.96 17.97
CA TYR A 131 -1.80 16.68 19.14
C TYR A 131 -0.40 17.27 18.90
N SER A 132 0.51 16.49 18.28
CA SER A 132 1.86 16.96 17.96
C SER A 132 1.84 18.08 16.92
N MET A 133 0.99 17.98 15.90
CA MET A 133 0.81 19.03 14.89
C MET A 133 0.23 20.31 15.50
N GLN A 134 -0.79 20.20 16.35
CA GLN A 134 -1.37 21.35 17.04
C GLN A 134 -0.32 22.05 17.92
N ARG A 135 0.45 21.29 18.69
CA ARG A 135 1.58 21.81 19.49
C ARG A 135 2.64 22.48 18.62
N ALA A 136 3.00 21.86 17.49
CA ALA A 136 3.98 22.41 16.56
C ALA A 136 3.53 23.75 15.98
N VAL A 137 2.23 23.90 15.66
CA VAL A 137 1.67 25.17 15.15
C VAL A 137 1.58 26.23 16.24
N GLN A 138 1.16 25.87 17.46
CA GLN A 138 0.99 26.84 18.55
C GLN A 138 2.31 27.39 19.09
N PHE A 139 3.35 26.56 19.17
CA PHE A 139 4.62 26.91 19.82
C PHE A 139 5.80 27.05 18.86
N GLY A 140 5.67 26.55 17.63
CA GLY A 140 6.75 26.56 16.66
C GLY A 140 6.82 27.88 15.89
N LYS A 141 7.96 28.56 15.97
CA LYS A 141 8.34 29.54 14.95
C LYS A 141 8.92 28.77 13.76
N ILE A 142 8.12 28.65 12.70
CA ILE A 142 8.57 28.02 11.45
C ILE A 142 9.36 29.08 10.68
N THR A 143 10.68 28.94 10.66
CA THR A 143 11.53 29.77 9.80
C THR A 143 11.89 28.97 8.56
N PHE A 144 11.71 29.55 7.38
CA PHE A 144 12.16 28.91 6.14
C PHE A 144 13.59 29.40 5.86
N ILE A 145 14.55 28.48 5.97
CA ILE A 145 15.89 28.71 5.40
C ILE A 145 15.76 28.38 3.92
N GLY A 146 16.44 29.14 3.06
CA GLY A 146 16.29 29.13 1.60
C GLY A 146 16.06 27.75 0.95
N HIS A 147 15.39 27.75 -0.22
CA HIS A 147 14.88 26.54 -0.90
C HIS A 147 13.73 25.83 -0.18
N CYS A 148 12.91 26.55 0.57
CA CYS A 148 11.76 26.01 1.30
C CYS A 148 12.14 24.86 2.26
N LEU A 149 13.33 24.92 2.88
CA LEU A 149 13.65 23.99 3.96
C LEU A 149 13.06 24.53 5.26
N PRO A 150 12.06 23.85 5.85
CA PRO A 150 11.54 24.26 7.15
C PRO A 150 12.62 24.05 8.20
N ALA A 151 13.13 25.14 8.75
CA ALA A 151 14.01 25.12 9.91
C ALA A 151 13.15 25.38 11.14
N PHE A 152 12.91 24.33 11.90
CA PHE A 152 12.22 24.45 13.17
C PHE A 152 13.22 24.77 14.28
N THR A 153 13.11 25.96 14.86
CA THR A 153 13.87 26.32 16.05
C THR A 153 13.03 25.97 17.28
N PHE A 154 13.28 24.80 17.86
CA PHE A 154 12.66 24.39 19.12
C PHE A 154 13.67 24.43 20.26
N ASN A 155 13.21 24.79 21.46
CA ASN A 155 13.98 24.56 22.68
C ASN A 155 14.18 23.05 22.86
N HIS A 156 15.44 22.61 23.07
CA HIS A 156 15.82 21.20 23.16
C HIS A 156 14.94 20.35 24.09
N ALA A 157 14.40 20.95 25.16
CA ALA A 157 13.58 20.25 26.15
C ALA A 157 12.17 19.87 25.68
N MET A 158 11.62 20.50 24.62
CA MET A 158 10.23 20.27 24.19
C MET A 158 10.11 20.29 22.67
N ASN A 159 10.79 19.36 22.00
CA ASN A 159 10.73 19.23 20.55
C ASN A 159 9.58 18.28 20.15
N PRO A 160 8.42 18.79 19.66
CA PRO A 160 7.25 17.96 19.39
C PRO A 160 7.50 16.91 18.29
N ILE A 161 8.46 17.17 17.40
CA ILE A 161 8.88 16.25 16.34
C ILE A 161 9.54 15.00 16.94
N LEU A 162 10.38 15.15 17.96
CA LEU A 162 11.02 13.99 18.61
C LEU A 162 9.97 13.11 19.29
N VAL A 163 9.00 13.71 19.99
CA VAL A 163 7.89 12.96 20.60
C VAL A 163 7.12 12.16 19.55
N LEU A 164 6.86 12.76 18.39
CA LEU A 164 6.22 12.07 17.27
C LEU A 164 7.08 10.91 16.77
N ILE A 165 8.37 11.14 16.47
CA ILE A 165 9.28 10.10 15.97
C ILE A 165 9.39 8.93 16.97
N TYR A 166 9.57 9.21 18.26
CA TYR A 166 9.66 8.18 19.28
C TYR A 166 8.34 7.43 19.46
N GLY A 167 7.20 8.13 19.42
CA GLY A 167 5.88 7.50 19.48
C GLY A 167 5.63 6.58 18.29
N GLU A 168 5.96 7.02 17.10
CA GLU A 168 5.88 6.25 15.85
C GLU A 168 6.77 5.00 15.90
N LEU A 169 8.04 5.15 16.30
CA LEU A 169 8.96 4.02 16.49
C LEU A 169 8.46 3.05 17.56
N ALA A 170 7.89 3.55 18.67
CA ALA A 170 7.36 2.69 19.72
C ALA A 170 6.15 1.87 19.24
N ILE A 171 5.22 2.47 18.50
CA ILE A 171 4.07 1.77 17.92
C ILE A 171 4.54 0.72 16.91
N GLN A 172 5.49 1.09 16.04
CA GLN A 172 6.10 0.16 15.09
C GLN A 172 6.74 -1.02 15.82
N LEU A 173 7.59 -0.77 16.82
CA LEU A 173 8.25 -1.83 17.60
C LEU A 173 7.25 -2.72 18.33
N LEU A 174 6.14 -2.14 18.82
CA LEU A 174 5.07 -2.89 19.46
C LEU A 174 4.37 -3.84 18.47
N ILE A 175 4.02 -3.35 17.27
CA ILE A 175 3.43 -4.18 16.21
C ILE A 175 4.41 -5.31 15.83
N LEU A 176 5.69 -4.99 15.65
CA LEU A 176 6.71 -6.01 15.35
C LEU A 176 6.81 -7.03 16.48
N ALA A 177 6.83 -6.60 17.74
CA ALA A 177 6.92 -7.49 18.89
C ALA A 177 5.74 -8.47 18.94
N LEU A 178 4.53 -8.03 18.59
CA LEU A 178 3.36 -8.91 18.49
C LEU A 178 3.51 -9.96 17.39
N VAL A 179 3.99 -9.55 16.21
CA VAL A 179 4.26 -10.47 15.09
C VAL A 179 5.33 -11.48 15.47
N MET A 180 6.44 -11.04 16.07
CA MET A 180 7.55 -11.89 16.48
C MET A 180 7.12 -12.85 17.59
N LYS A 181 6.40 -12.37 18.60
CA LYS A 181 5.87 -13.22 19.69
C LYS A 181 5.01 -14.33 19.14
N ARG A 182 4.06 -14.02 18.25
CA ARG A 182 3.19 -15.04 17.64
C ARG A 182 3.99 -15.99 16.75
N THR A 183 4.90 -15.47 15.93
CA THR A 183 5.73 -16.31 15.07
C THR A 183 6.60 -17.28 15.88
N ILE A 184 7.19 -16.84 16.99
CA ILE A 184 7.98 -17.71 17.87
C ILE A 184 7.10 -18.78 18.53
N TRP A 185 5.88 -18.41 18.95
CA TRP A 185 4.93 -19.36 19.51
C TRP A 185 4.54 -20.43 18.47
N ASP A 186 4.19 -20.00 17.26
CA ASP A 186 3.79 -20.91 16.19
C ASP A 186 4.95 -21.78 15.72
N LEU A 187 6.19 -21.26 15.67
CA LEU A 187 7.40 -22.04 15.39
C LEU A 187 7.68 -23.11 16.46
N ARG A 188 7.34 -22.86 17.72
CA ARG A 188 7.48 -23.87 18.79
C ARG A 188 6.43 -24.96 18.67
N GLN A 189 5.23 -24.62 18.24
CA GLN A 189 4.11 -25.56 18.17
C GLN A 189 4.09 -26.37 16.86
N TYR A 190 4.51 -25.76 15.74
CA TYR A 190 4.43 -26.34 14.39
C TYR A 190 5.71 -26.06 13.59
N SER A 191 6.38 -27.12 13.15
CA SER A 191 7.60 -27.07 12.33
C SER A 191 7.34 -26.75 10.84
N HIS A 192 6.38 -25.88 10.53
CA HIS A 192 6.03 -25.56 9.14
C HIS A 192 6.78 -24.33 8.62
N SER A 193 7.57 -24.54 7.55
CA SER A 193 8.49 -23.57 6.94
C SER A 193 7.83 -22.32 6.33
N LEU A 194 6.52 -22.34 6.07
CA LEU A 194 5.83 -21.28 5.34
C LEU A 194 5.73 -19.96 6.13
N PHE A 195 5.56 -20.03 7.45
CA PHE A 195 5.49 -18.82 8.30
C PHE A 195 6.83 -18.09 8.42
N SER A 196 7.94 -18.83 8.27
CA SER A 196 9.30 -18.27 8.32
C SER A 196 9.55 -17.32 7.16
N VAL A 197 9.13 -17.68 5.95
CA VAL A 197 9.33 -16.85 4.75
C VAL A 197 8.53 -15.55 4.86
N LEU A 198 7.25 -15.65 5.24
CA LEU A 198 6.40 -14.46 5.36
C LEU A 198 6.92 -13.53 6.47
N ASN A 199 7.33 -14.06 7.62
CA ASN A 199 7.87 -13.26 8.72
C ASN A 199 9.19 -12.57 8.36
N ARG A 200 10.05 -13.26 7.60
CA ARG A 200 11.31 -12.70 7.12
C ARG A 200 11.09 -11.44 6.27
N ASP A 201 10.15 -11.49 5.32
CA ASP A 201 9.89 -10.35 4.44
C ASP A 201 9.30 -9.16 5.21
N GLY A 202 8.42 -9.43 6.17
CA GLY A 202 7.85 -8.38 7.04
C GLY A 202 8.91 -7.74 7.95
N LEU A 203 9.84 -8.53 8.48
CA LEU A 203 10.94 -8.05 9.32
C LEU A 203 11.93 -7.19 8.51
N ILE A 204 12.24 -7.57 7.26
CA ILE A 204 13.11 -6.79 6.37
C ILE A 204 12.49 -5.41 6.10
N VAL A 205 11.21 -5.38 5.73
CA VAL A 205 10.47 -4.13 5.50
C VAL A 205 10.48 -3.25 6.76
N PHE A 206 10.23 -3.86 7.92
CA PHE A 206 10.23 -3.17 9.19
C PHE A 206 11.60 -2.56 9.55
N GLY A 207 12.65 -3.37 9.43
CA GLY A 207 14.02 -2.93 9.71
C GLY A 207 14.43 -1.77 8.81
N ALA A 208 14.12 -1.87 7.51
CA ALA A 208 14.41 -0.82 6.54
C ALA A 208 13.60 0.46 6.82
N MET A 209 12.33 0.37 7.21
CA MET A 209 11.56 1.54 7.68
C MET A 209 12.18 2.18 8.93
N GLY A 210 12.59 1.37 9.91
CA GLY A 210 13.24 1.87 11.13
C GLY A 210 14.53 2.64 10.82
N VAL A 211 15.36 2.10 9.92
CA VAL A 211 16.58 2.77 9.44
C VAL A 211 16.23 4.08 8.72
N ALA A 212 15.21 4.08 7.86
CA ALA A 212 14.76 5.28 7.17
C ALA A 212 14.27 6.37 8.14
N MET A 213 13.51 6.00 9.16
CA MET A 213 13.03 6.92 10.20
C MET A 213 14.18 7.50 11.04
N ILE A 214 15.17 6.69 11.37
CA ILE A 214 16.39 7.16 12.07
C ILE A 214 17.17 8.12 11.15
N ALA A 215 17.33 7.78 9.87
CA ALA A 215 18.01 8.65 8.91
C ALA A 215 17.29 10.00 8.73
N ILE A 216 15.95 10.00 8.67
CA ILE A 216 15.13 11.22 8.69
C ILE A 216 15.41 12.01 9.98
N GLY A 217 15.35 11.37 11.14
CA GLY A 217 15.62 12.00 12.42
C GLY A 217 17.01 12.66 12.47
N VAL A 218 18.06 11.94 12.07
CA VAL A 218 19.42 12.49 12.02
C VAL A 218 19.54 13.61 10.99
N GLY A 219 18.89 13.49 9.82
CA GLY A 219 18.85 14.51 8.78
C GLY A 219 18.14 15.80 9.22
N THR A 220 17.18 15.72 10.14
CA THR A 220 16.56 16.92 10.72
C THR A 220 17.49 17.67 11.68
N VAL A 221 18.43 16.97 12.31
CA VAL A 221 19.42 17.58 13.23
C VAL A 221 20.61 18.15 12.45
N LYS A 222 21.07 17.45 11.42
CA LYS A 222 22.22 17.87 10.61
C LYS A 222 21.74 18.69 9.41
N LYS A 223 22.01 20.00 9.42
CA LYS A 223 21.75 20.88 8.26
C LYS A 223 22.53 20.36 7.04
N GLY A 224 21.83 19.79 6.07
CA GLY A 224 22.45 19.31 4.83
C GLY A 224 21.42 19.11 3.72
N ASP A 225 21.90 19.19 2.48
CA ASP A 225 21.06 19.12 1.26
C ASP A 225 20.46 17.72 1.02
N GLY A 226 20.93 16.70 1.75
CA GLY A 226 20.44 15.33 1.65
C GLY A 226 18.93 15.19 1.94
N ASN A 227 18.35 16.10 2.71
CA ASN A 227 16.92 16.07 3.06
C ASN A 227 15.99 16.15 1.84
N ALA A 228 16.46 16.72 0.73
CA ALA A 228 15.69 16.77 -0.51
C ALA A 228 15.41 15.38 -1.11
N PHE A 229 16.30 14.41 -0.89
CA PHE A 229 16.16 13.04 -1.42
C PHE A 229 15.35 12.14 -0.50
N ILE A 230 15.35 12.43 0.80
CA ILE A 230 14.74 11.57 1.81
C ILE A 230 13.24 11.39 1.55
N PHE A 231 12.51 12.48 1.31
CA PHE A 231 11.06 12.43 1.09
C PHE A 231 10.65 11.53 -0.09
N PRO A 232 11.12 11.78 -1.34
CA PRO A 232 10.67 10.97 -2.47
C PRO A 232 11.15 9.52 -2.40
N LEU A 233 12.36 9.26 -1.88
CA LEU A 233 12.85 7.90 -1.68
C LEU A 233 12.03 7.15 -0.64
N PHE A 234 11.66 7.81 0.46
CA PHE A 234 10.84 7.22 1.51
C PHE A 234 9.45 6.82 1.01
N ILE A 235 8.75 7.72 0.29
CA ILE A 235 7.44 7.43 -0.30
C ILE A 235 7.53 6.22 -1.26
N SER A 236 8.57 6.18 -2.10
CA SER A 236 8.80 5.09 -3.04
C SER A 236 9.07 3.76 -2.35
N PHE A 237 9.88 3.80 -1.28
CA PHE A 237 10.19 2.63 -0.47
C PHE A 237 8.94 2.08 0.24
N VAL A 238 8.17 2.96 0.90
CA VAL A 238 6.93 2.60 1.60
C VAL A 238 5.90 2.01 0.63
N SER A 239 5.80 2.56 -0.58
CA SER A 239 4.99 2.01 -1.68
C SER A 239 5.37 0.57 -2.01
N ALA A 240 6.64 0.35 -2.37
CA ALA A 240 7.13 -0.98 -2.78
C ALA A 240 6.94 -1.99 -1.65
N ALA A 241 7.33 -1.63 -0.43
CA ALA A 241 7.18 -2.44 0.76
C ALA A 241 5.72 -2.83 1.05
N GLY A 242 4.79 -1.87 0.95
CA GLY A 242 3.36 -2.10 1.13
C GLY A 242 2.80 -3.05 0.06
N CYS A 243 3.17 -2.83 -1.20
CA CYS A 243 2.73 -3.66 -2.32
C CYS A 243 3.23 -5.11 -2.18
N HIS A 244 4.53 -5.32 -1.91
CA HIS A 244 5.08 -6.65 -1.68
C HIS A 244 4.43 -7.35 -0.49
N THR A 245 4.16 -6.63 0.60
CA THR A 245 3.48 -7.20 1.77
C THR A 245 2.07 -7.71 1.39
N ILE A 246 1.31 -6.92 0.64
CA ILE A 246 -0.05 -7.29 0.24
C ILE A 246 -0.05 -8.45 -0.78
N LEU A 247 0.84 -8.41 -1.78
CA LEU A 247 0.98 -9.49 -2.77
C LEU A 247 1.37 -10.82 -2.11
N ASN A 248 2.30 -10.79 -1.16
CA ASN A 248 2.71 -11.97 -0.41
C ASN A 248 1.55 -12.57 0.39
N LEU A 249 0.70 -11.74 1.00
CA LEU A 249 -0.51 -12.21 1.69
C LEU A 249 -1.49 -12.90 0.74
N GLN A 250 -1.66 -12.38 -0.47
CA GLN A 250 -2.55 -13.00 -1.46
C GLN A 250 -2.03 -14.32 -2.01
N LYS A 251 -0.71 -14.40 -2.22
CA LYS A 251 -0.07 -15.63 -2.67
C LYS A 251 -0.30 -16.79 -1.68
N LEU A 252 -0.11 -16.52 -0.39
CA LEU A 252 -0.37 -17.51 0.67
C LEU A 252 -1.82 -17.99 0.71
N GLY A 253 -2.78 -17.07 0.55
CA GLY A 253 -4.20 -17.45 0.49
C GLY A 253 -4.52 -18.32 -0.71
N SER A 254 -3.81 -18.15 -1.83
CA SER A 254 -3.99 -18.99 -3.02
C SER A 254 -3.40 -20.39 -2.84
N ASP A 255 -2.21 -20.48 -2.24
CA ASP A 255 -1.51 -21.76 -2.04
C ASP A 255 -2.21 -22.64 -0.99
N ALA A 256 -2.79 -22.02 0.05
CA ALA A 256 -3.57 -22.72 1.07
C ALA A 256 -4.79 -23.43 0.45
N ASN A 257 -5.57 -22.70 -0.37
CA ASN A 257 -6.74 -23.27 -1.04
C ASN A 257 -6.37 -24.41 -1.99
N LEU A 258 -5.22 -24.32 -2.67
CA LEU A 258 -4.74 -25.35 -3.59
C LEU A 258 -4.28 -26.61 -2.83
N SER A 259 -3.67 -26.45 -1.66
CA SER A 259 -3.29 -27.57 -0.80
C SER A 259 -4.51 -28.27 -0.18
N GLU A 260 -5.57 -27.53 0.20
CA GLU A 260 -6.82 -28.13 0.66
C GLU A 260 -7.49 -28.91 -0.47
N GLN A 261 -7.64 -28.30 -1.65
CA GLN A 261 -8.21 -28.97 -2.82
C GLN A 261 -7.41 -30.21 -3.23
N LYS A 262 -6.08 -30.18 -3.12
CA LYS A 262 -5.24 -31.35 -3.43
C LYS A 262 -5.43 -32.48 -2.40
N LYS A 263 -5.60 -32.16 -1.11
CA LYS A 263 -5.90 -33.18 -0.08
C LYS A 263 -7.25 -33.83 -0.31
N ASP A 264 -8.25 -33.05 -0.73
CA ASP A 264 -9.57 -33.58 -1.06
C ASP A 264 -9.54 -34.46 -2.32
N LEU A 265 -8.70 -34.13 -3.31
CA LEU A 265 -8.48 -34.98 -4.50
C LEU A 265 -7.69 -36.26 -4.18
N GLU A 266 -6.68 -36.21 -3.29
CA GLU A 266 -5.92 -37.40 -2.89
C GLU A 266 -6.72 -38.33 -1.96
N LEU A 267 -7.69 -37.82 -1.19
CA LEU A 267 -8.60 -38.65 -0.39
C LEU A 267 -9.79 -39.23 -1.18
N THR A 268 -10.05 -38.76 -2.40
CA THR A 268 -11.14 -39.28 -3.26
C THR A 268 -10.65 -40.22 -4.36
N THR A 269 -9.34 -40.54 -4.42
CA THR A 269 -8.77 -41.49 -5.39
C THR A 269 -8.70 -42.94 -4.86
N PHE A 270 -9.21 -43.22 -3.64
CA PHE A 270 -9.50 -44.57 -3.17
C PHE A 270 -11.03 -44.73 -3.07
N ASP A 271 -11.59 -45.56 -3.95
CA ASP A 271 -13.01 -45.93 -4.08
C ASP A 271 -14.03 -44.86 -4.53
N VAL A 272 -13.81 -44.24 -5.69
CA VAL A 272 -14.92 -43.65 -6.48
C VAL A 272 -15.10 -44.42 -7.78
N MET A 273 -15.62 -45.63 -7.62
CA MET A 273 -16.34 -46.35 -8.67
C MET A 273 -17.87 -46.22 -8.49
N ASP A 274 -18.40 -45.32 -7.63
CA ASP A 274 -19.85 -45.36 -7.34
C ASP A 274 -20.55 -44.06 -6.84
N LEU A 275 -20.16 -42.86 -7.28
CA LEU A 275 -20.85 -41.62 -6.81
C LEU A 275 -21.14 -40.56 -7.90
N THR A 276 -21.47 -41.01 -9.11
CA THR A 276 -22.14 -40.18 -10.15
C THR A 276 -23.61 -39.84 -9.83
N ALA A 277 -24.07 -39.96 -8.58
CA ALA A 277 -25.49 -39.91 -8.23
C ALA A 277 -25.97 -38.66 -7.46
N TRP A 278 -25.11 -37.67 -7.15
CA TRP A 278 -25.48 -36.57 -6.23
C TRP A 278 -25.38 -35.14 -6.76
N ASP A 279 -24.91 -34.89 -8.00
CA ASP A 279 -24.68 -33.52 -8.48
C ASP A 279 -25.81 -32.93 -9.36
N GLU A 280 -27.03 -33.47 -9.29
CA GLU A 280 -28.14 -33.01 -10.14
C GLU A 280 -29.26 -32.28 -9.37
N ARG A 281 -29.09 -31.97 -8.07
CA ARG A 281 -30.19 -31.39 -7.26
C ARG A 281 -29.99 -30.02 -6.63
N THR A 282 -28.87 -29.32 -6.80
CA THR A 282 -28.64 -28.05 -6.05
C THR A 282 -28.46 -26.78 -6.88
N PHE A 283 -28.65 -26.83 -8.22
CA PHE A 283 -28.59 -25.64 -9.07
C PHE A 283 -29.88 -25.35 -9.88
N GLN A 284 -31.02 -25.89 -9.47
CA GLN A 284 -32.35 -25.42 -9.89
C GLN A 284 -33.05 -24.67 -8.75
N ALA A 285 -32.55 -23.49 -8.39
CA ALA A 285 -33.29 -22.54 -7.56
C ALA A 285 -32.86 -21.09 -7.83
N VAL A 286 -32.58 -20.73 -9.09
CA VAL A 286 -32.60 -19.34 -9.56
C VAL A 286 -33.13 -19.38 -11.00
N ASP A 287 -34.43 -19.64 -11.16
CA ASP A 287 -35.19 -19.29 -12.37
C ASP A 287 -36.68 -19.42 -12.05
N TYR A 288 -37.24 -18.36 -11.46
CA TYR A 288 -38.66 -18.02 -11.59
C TYR A 288 -38.76 -16.50 -11.65
N LEU A 289 -38.39 -15.96 -12.81
CA LEU A 289 -38.93 -14.69 -13.29
C LEU A 289 -39.79 -15.05 -14.51
N PRO A 290 -41.10 -14.72 -14.53
CA PRO A 290 -41.96 -15.09 -15.64
C PRO A 290 -41.63 -14.26 -16.88
N ASP A 291 -41.21 -14.96 -17.93
CA ASP A 291 -41.18 -14.52 -19.33
C ASP A 291 -42.62 -14.27 -19.81
N SER A 292 -43.00 -13.01 -19.87
CA SER A 292 -44.09 -12.56 -20.72
C SER A 292 -43.88 -11.11 -21.14
N LEU A 293 -42.94 -10.86 -22.05
CA LEU A 293 -43.15 -9.90 -23.15
C LEU A 293 -41.95 -9.88 -24.09
N GLU A 294 -42.28 -9.73 -25.37
CA GLU A 294 -41.42 -9.25 -26.45
C GLU A 294 -40.51 -10.27 -27.13
N ASP A 295 -41.20 -11.20 -27.81
CA ASP A 295 -40.99 -11.39 -29.24
C ASP A 295 -40.76 -10.04 -29.96
N GLY A 296 -39.57 -9.87 -30.52
CA GLY A 296 -39.31 -8.77 -31.41
C GLY A 296 -37.84 -8.56 -31.70
N ILE A 297 -37.49 -8.79 -32.97
CA ILE A 297 -36.47 -8.04 -33.72
C ILE A 297 -35.18 -8.83 -34.06
N VAL A 298 -35.26 -9.43 -35.25
CA VAL A 298 -34.32 -9.28 -36.38
C VAL A 298 -32.93 -9.92 -36.24
N THR A 299 -32.87 -11.13 -36.81
CA THR A 299 -31.88 -11.57 -37.80
C THR A 299 -30.93 -10.49 -38.34
N MET A 300 -29.67 -10.52 -37.90
CA MET A 300 -28.53 -10.02 -38.69
C MET A 300 -27.44 -11.06 -38.84
N HIS A 301 -27.53 -11.75 -39.97
CA HIS A 301 -26.45 -12.06 -40.91
C HIS A 301 -25.01 -12.16 -40.36
N LYS A 302 -24.57 -13.42 -40.30
CA LYS A 302 -23.21 -13.84 -40.70
C LYS A 302 -22.80 -13.14 -42.00
N LEU A 303 -21.75 -12.34 -41.95
CA LEU A 303 -20.86 -12.13 -43.10
C LEU A 303 -19.46 -12.59 -42.71
N SER A 304 -19.17 -13.79 -43.20
CA SER A 304 -17.83 -14.38 -43.29
C SER A 304 -17.16 -13.75 -44.51
N CYS A 305 -16.08 -12.99 -44.30
CA CYS A 305 -15.17 -12.62 -45.38
C CYS A 305 -14.17 -13.75 -45.56
N SER A 306 -14.44 -14.61 -46.54
CA SER A 306 -13.50 -15.57 -47.11
C SER A 306 -12.78 -14.93 -48.29
N SER A 307 -11.46 -15.01 -48.26
CA SER A 307 -10.53 -14.59 -49.31
C SER A 307 -10.52 -15.56 -50.49
N THR A 308 -10.83 -15.11 -51.73
CA THR A 308 -10.25 -15.68 -52.96
C THR A 308 -10.58 -14.81 -54.19
N ASP A 309 -9.57 -14.65 -55.05
CA ASP A 309 -9.58 -14.24 -56.48
C ASP A 309 -9.89 -12.76 -56.82
N ALA A 310 -8.96 -11.97 -57.37
CA ALA A 310 -8.22 -12.06 -58.64
C ALA A 310 -9.05 -11.65 -59.87
N SER A 311 -8.47 -10.71 -60.63
CA SER A 311 -8.77 -10.29 -62.00
C SER A 311 -9.73 -9.11 -62.25
N GLN A 312 -9.23 -8.22 -63.13
CA GLN A 312 -9.93 -7.21 -63.95
C GLN A 312 -10.42 -5.92 -63.28
N CYS A 313 -9.62 -4.86 -63.43
CA CYS A 313 -10.10 -3.57 -63.95
C CYS A 313 -8.97 -2.92 -64.77
N THR A 314 -9.23 -2.79 -66.07
CA THR A 314 -8.55 -1.95 -67.06
C THR A 314 -8.67 -0.47 -66.75
#